data_AF-A0A3P7IK30-F1
#
_entry.id   AF-A0A3P7IK30-F1
#
_cell.length_a   1.000
_cell.length_b   1.000
_cell.length_c   1.000
_cell.angle_alpha   90.00
_cell.angle_beta   90.00
_cell.angle_gamma   90.00
#
_symmetry.space_group_name_H-M   'P 1'
#
loop_
_entity.id
_entity.type
_entity.pdbx_description
1 polymer ?
#
loop_
_entity_poly.entity_id
_entity_poly.type
_entity_poly.pdbx_seq_one_letter_code
_entity_poly.pdbx_strand_id
1 'polypeptide(L)'
;MLVDEVSQFDIELTELCTYPMVSKKLRDLVKPHENGHSHSHDSHMCAAALSAGTGYQELDDLMRDPRPLRFIFHLLSVTQPEEYEAEGWQLTSEEKIQSVETLRLQGNQLFAEVWIVRF
;
A
#
# COMPACT_ATOMS: atom_id res chain seq x y z
N MET A 1 -2.57 -19.29 -5.87
CA MET A 1 -3.33 -18.53 -6.87
C MET A 1 -2.46 -18.41 -8.11
N LEU A 2 -3.00 -18.71 -9.28
CA LEU A 2 -2.40 -18.45 -10.57
C LEU A 2 -2.69 -17.02 -11.03
N VAL A 3 -1.85 -16.48 -11.91
CA VAL A 3 -2.14 -15.18 -12.55
C VAL A 3 -3.47 -15.25 -13.29
N ASP A 4 -4.26 -14.19 -13.18
CA ASP A 4 -5.65 -14.03 -13.62
C ASP A 4 -6.67 -14.95 -12.92
N GLU A 5 -6.27 -15.68 -11.87
CA GLU A 5 -7.20 -16.45 -11.05
C GLU A 5 -8.05 -15.53 -10.16
N VAL A 6 -9.36 -15.79 -10.12
CA VAL A 6 -10.30 -15.23 -9.14
C VAL A 6 -10.62 -16.31 -8.12
N SER A 7 -10.13 -16.14 -6.89
CA SER A 7 -10.29 -17.11 -5.80
C SER A 7 -11.10 -16.52 -4.66
N GLN A 8 -11.88 -17.37 -3.97
CA GLN A 8 -12.70 -17.00 -2.81
C GLN A 8 -12.21 -17.73 -1.56
N PHE A 9 -12.06 -16.99 -0.46
CA PHE A 9 -11.63 -17.50 0.84
C PHE A 9 -12.66 -17.14 1.91
N ASP A 10 -13.25 -18.14 2.53
CA ASP A 10 -14.13 -17.99 3.69
C ASP A 10 -13.30 -18.12 4.97
N ILE A 11 -13.22 -17.05 5.75
CA ILE A 11 -12.32 -16.92 6.89
C ILE A 11 -13.11 -16.89 8.19
N GLU A 12 -12.73 -17.75 9.13
CA GLU A 12 -13.30 -17.79 10.47
C GLU A 12 -12.90 -16.60 11.33
N LEU A 13 -13.74 -16.31 12.33
CA LEU A 13 -13.58 -15.20 13.26
C LEU A 13 -12.22 -15.10 13.94
N THR A 14 -11.60 -16.25 14.26
CA THR A 14 -10.33 -16.31 15.00
C THR A 14 -9.18 -15.65 14.24
N GLU A 15 -9.23 -15.67 12.91
CA GLU A 15 -8.21 -15.10 12.02
C GLU A 15 -8.49 -13.64 11.66
N LEU A 16 -9.63 -13.08 12.08
CA LEU A 16 -10.10 -11.76 11.66
C LEU A 16 -9.90 -10.64 12.70
N CYS A 17 -9.29 -10.96 13.84
CA CYS A 17 -9.12 -10.00 14.93
C CYS A 17 -8.35 -8.73 14.51
N THR A 18 -7.43 -8.85 13.54
CA THR A 18 -6.61 -7.73 13.03
C THR A 18 -7.21 -7.03 11.81
N TYR A 19 -8.20 -7.64 11.15
CA TYR A 19 -8.72 -7.17 9.87
C TYR A 19 -9.26 -5.72 9.91
N PRO A 20 -10.04 -5.29 10.94
CA PRO A 20 -10.51 -3.91 11.00
C PRO A 20 -9.38 -2.86 10.95
N MET A 21 -8.26 -3.14 11.63
CA MET A 21 -7.11 -2.23 11.63
C MET A 21 -6.36 -2.23 10.29
N VAL A 22 -6.22 -3.39 9.66
CA VAL A 22 -5.62 -3.51 8.33
C VAL A 22 -6.47 -2.76 7.29
N SER A 23 -7.80 -2.95 7.33
CA SER A 23 -8.73 -2.23 6.44
C SER A 23 -8.67 -0.73 6.64
N LYS A 24 -8.60 -0.25 7.90
CA LYS A 24 -8.41 1.18 8.20
C LYS A 24 -7.15 1.73 7.51
N LYS A 25 -6.00 1.08 7.69
CA LYS A 25 -4.73 1.49 7.07
C LYS A 25 -4.83 1.55 5.54
N LEU A 26 -5.41 0.52 4.92
CA LEU A 26 -5.60 0.51 3.46
C LEU A 26 -6.49 1.65 2.98
N ARG A 27 -7.58 1.96 3.68
CA ARG A 27 -8.45 3.10 3.35
C ARG A 27 -7.74 4.44 3.53
N ASP A 28 -6.95 4.59 4.58
CA ASP A 28 -6.21 5.81 4.86
C ASP A 28 -5.10 6.06 3.81
N LEU A 29 -4.44 5.03 3.28
CA LEU A 29 -3.42 5.15 2.23
C LEU A 29 -3.96 5.72 0.91
N VAL A 30 -5.25 5.52 0.62
CA VAL A 30 -5.88 5.99 -0.63
C VAL A 30 -6.41 7.43 -0.50
N LYS A 31 -6.51 7.97 0.73
CA LYS A 31 -6.96 9.35 0.91
C LYS A 31 -5.97 10.31 0.26
N PRO A 32 -6.44 11.27 -0.55
CA PRO A 32 -5.57 12.28 -1.12
C PRO A 32 -4.88 13.03 0.02
N HIS A 33 -3.55 13.12 -0.04
CA HIS A 33 -2.78 13.93 0.89
C HIS A 33 -3.17 15.39 0.64
N GLU A 34 -4.13 15.92 1.41
CA GLU A 34 -4.42 17.34 1.38
C GLU A 34 -3.22 18.08 1.96
N ASN A 35 -2.47 18.72 1.05
CA ASN A 35 -1.48 19.77 1.27
C ASN A 35 -0.89 19.87 2.68
N GLY A 36 0.20 19.15 2.90
CA GLY A 36 1.07 19.37 4.03
C GLY A 36 1.77 18.10 4.43
N HIS A 37 3.09 18.16 4.53
CA HIS A 37 3.87 17.21 5.30
C HIS A 37 3.48 17.32 6.78
N SER A 38 2.27 16.93 7.15
CA SER A 38 2.04 16.47 8.51
C SER A 38 2.56 15.04 8.52
N HIS A 39 3.82 14.89 8.95
CA HIS A 39 4.23 13.68 9.63
C HIS A 39 3.35 13.57 10.88
N SER A 40 2.11 13.14 10.69
CA SER A 40 1.26 12.75 11.79
C SER A 40 1.91 11.50 12.34
N HIS A 41 2.67 11.67 13.42
CA HIS A 41 3.23 10.61 14.25
C HIS A 41 2.13 9.79 14.95
N ASP A 42 1.02 9.52 14.26
CA ASP A 42 -0.18 8.99 14.87
C ASP A 42 -0.41 7.56 14.39
N SER A 43 0.47 6.66 14.80
CA SER A 43 0.09 5.24 14.89
C SER A 43 0.87 4.43 15.91
N HIS A 44 1.30 5.05 17.02
CA HIS A 44 1.47 4.23 18.21
C HIS A 44 0.07 3.81 18.66
N MET A 45 -0.31 2.56 18.33
CA MET A 45 -1.52 1.91 18.85
C MET A 45 -1.35 1.69 20.36
N CYS A 46 -1.53 2.76 21.13
CA CYS A 46 -1.74 2.67 22.57
C CYS A 46 -3.16 2.14 22.80
N ALA A 47 -3.38 1.37 23.88
CA ALA A 47 -4.70 0.82 24.20
C ALA A 47 -5.82 1.89 24.25
N ALA A 48 -5.48 3.15 24.54
CA ALA A 48 -6.40 4.28 24.51
C ALA A 48 -6.94 4.63 23.11
N ALA A 49 -6.20 4.35 22.03
CA ALA A 49 -6.63 4.62 20.66
C ALA A 49 -7.75 3.67 20.18
N LEU A 50 -7.90 2.50 20.82
CA LEU A 50 -9.01 1.58 20.55
C LEU A 50 -10.37 2.16 20.99
N SER A 51 -10.37 3.07 21.97
CA SER A 51 -11.59 3.74 22.46
C SER A 51 -12.15 4.77 21.47
N ALA A 52 -11.33 5.26 20.55
CA ALA A 52 -11.73 6.27 19.57
C ALA A 52 -12.40 5.70 18.31
N GLY A 53 -12.42 4.36 18.16
CA GLY A 53 -12.88 3.69 16.95
C GLY A 53 -11.91 3.86 15.77
N THR A 54 -12.28 3.26 14.64
CA THR A 54 -11.51 3.28 13.40
C THR A 54 -11.70 4.56 12.60
N GLY A 55 -12.77 5.32 12.87
CA GLY A 55 -13.23 6.43 12.02
C GLY A 55 -14.03 5.96 10.79
N TYR A 56 -14.31 4.66 10.70
CA TYR A 56 -15.12 4.05 9.64
C TYR A 56 -16.23 3.23 10.28
N GLN A 57 -17.48 3.69 10.16
CA GLN A 57 -18.64 3.06 10.81
C GLN A 57 -18.74 1.56 10.51
N GLU A 58 -18.49 1.15 9.27
CA GLU A 58 -18.50 -0.27 8.86
C GLU A 58 -17.49 -1.13 9.64
N LEU A 59 -16.31 -0.59 9.92
CA LEU A 59 -15.26 -1.29 10.65
C LEU A 59 -15.53 -1.29 12.15
N ASP A 60 -16.11 -0.20 12.68
CA ASP A 60 -16.53 -0.11 14.07
C ASP A 60 -17.70 -1.07 14.38
N ASP A 61 -18.65 -1.20 13.45
CA ASP A 61 -19.73 -2.17 13.56
C ASP A 61 -19.19 -3.60 13.46
N LEU A 62 -18.22 -3.87 12.58
CA LEU A 62 -17.53 -5.17 12.51
C LEU A 62 -16.74 -5.51 13.78
N MET A 63 -16.17 -4.51 14.46
CA MET A 63 -15.51 -4.70 15.74
C MET A 63 -16.50 -4.97 16.88
N ARG A 64 -17.69 -4.34 16.84
CA ARG A 64 -18.76 -4.54 17.82
C ARG A 64 -19.44 -5.89 17.67
N ASP A 65 -19.70 -6.30 16.43
CA ASP A 65 -20.32 -7.57 16.06
C ASP A 65 -19.41 -8.35 15.10
N PRO A 66 -18.38 -9.04 15.64
CA PRO A 66 -17.49 -9.85 14.83
C PRO A 66 -18.27 -10.93 14.09
N ARG A 67 -18.01 -11.05 12.79
CA ARG A 67 -18.58 -12.10 11.92
C ARG A 67 -17.52 -12.68 10.97
N PRO A 68 -17.65 -13.95 10.55
CA PRO A 68 -16.83 -14.52 9.48
C PRO A 68 -16.91 -13.67 8.22
N LEU A 69 -15.80 -13.62 7.46
CA LEU A 69 -15.70 -12.80 6.26
C LEU A 69 -15.27 -13.64 5.06
N ARG A 70 -15.77 -13.23 3.90
CA ARG A 70 -15.40 -13.78 2.59
C ARG A 70 -14.53 -12.79 1.86
N PHE A 71 -13.31 -13.20 1.52
CA PHE A 71 -12.40 -12.44 0.68
C PHE A 71 -12.38 -13.01 -0.72
N ILE A 72 -12.54 -12.14 -1.72
CA ILE A 72 -12.42 -12.50 -3.12
C ILE A 72 -11.20 -11.76 -3.65
N PHE A 73 -10.20 -12.51 -4.11
CA PHE A 73 -8.99 -11.95 -4.68
C PHE A 73 -8.94 -12.27 -6.17
N HIS A 74 -8.58 -11.27 -6.97
CA HIS A 74 -8.22 -11.42 -8.38
C HIS A 74 -6.72 -11.15 -8.51
N LEU A 75 -5.93 -12.19 -8.80
CA LEU A 75 -4.48 -12.06 -8.88
C LEU A 75 -4.06 -11.55 -10.26
N LEU A 76 -3.76 -10.26 -10.39
CA LEU A 76 -3.45 -9.63 -11.68
C LEU A 76 -2.03 -9.92 -12.19
N SER A 77 -1.05 -9.95 -11.29
CA SER A 77 0.35 -10.14 -11.66
C SER A 77 1.16 -10.67 -10.48
N VAL A 78 2.29 -11.31 -10.78
CA VAL A 78 3.28 -11.74 -9.79
C VAL A 78 4.64 -11.30 -10.32
N THR A 79 5.36 -10.51 -9.54
CA THR A 79 6.69 -10.01 -9.87
C THR A 79 7.72 -10.72 -9.00
N GLN A 80 8.81 -11.20 -9.58
CA GLN A 80 9.90 -11.77 -8.78
C GLN A 80 10.63 -10.66 -8.01
N PRO A 81 11.22 -10.94 -6.83
CA PRO A 81 11.97 -9.94 -6.08
C PRO A 81 13.04 -9.21 -6.90
N GLU A 82 13.66 -9.90 -7.86
CA GLU A 82 14.68 -9.36 -8.76
C GLU A 82 14.11 -8.40 -9.81
N GLU A 83 12.83 -8.54 -10.14
CA GLU A 83 12.10 -7.70 -11.10
C GLU A 83 11.32 -6.57 -10.41
N TYR A 84 11.31 -6.55 -9.07
CA TYR A 84 10.57 -5.56 -8.30
C TYR A 84 11.32 -4.23 -8.24
N GLU A 85 10.78 -3.21 -8.90
CA GLU A 85 11.26 -1.83 -8.75
C GLU A 85 10.44 -1.12 -7.68
N ALA A 86 11.09 -0.78 -6.57
CA ALA A 86 10.47 -0.03 -5.49
C ALA A 86 10.09 1.38 -5.96
N GLU A 87 8.82 1.75 -5.79
CA GLU A 87 8.38 3.11 -6.08
C GLU A 87 9.03 4.12 -5.12
N GLY A 88 9.18 5.37 -5.56
CA GLY A 88 9.91 6.40 -4.81
C GLY A 88 9.36 6.73 -3.41
N TRP A 89 8.12 6.33 -3.09
CA TRP A 89 7.54 6.46 -1.74
C TRP A 89 7.91 5.31 -0.80
N GLN A 90 8.39 4.19 -1.35
CA GLN A 90 8.85 3.02 -0.60
C GLN A 90 10.33 3.11 -0.23
N LEU A 91 11.10 3.93 -0.96
CA LEU A 91 12.52 4.14 -0.72
C LEU A 91 12.75 4.94 0.56
N THR A 92 13.74 4.53 1.34
CA THR A 92 14.29 5.35 2.44
C THR A 92 14.98 6.59 1.90
N SER A 93 15.23 7.59 2.76
CA SER A 93 15.95 8.80 2.37
C SER A 93 17.32 8.52 1.75
N GLU A 94 18.03 7.52 2.27
CA GLU A 94 19.36 7.13 1.79
C GLU A 94 19.27 6.46 0.40
N GLU A 95 18.37 5.48 0.24
CA GLU A 95 18.13 4.82 -1.05
C GLU A 95 17.66 5.82 -2.12
N LYS A 96 16.83 6.78 -1.72
CA LYS A 96 16.36 7.84 -2.60
C LYS A 96 17.51 8.70 -3.10
N ILE A 97 18.45 9.10 -2.22
CA ILE A 97 19.66 9.85 -2.62
C ILE A 97 20.53 9.02 -3.56
N GLN A 98 20.74 7.74 -3.27
CA GLN A 98 21.53 6.84 -4.12
C GLN A 98 20.90 6.65 -5.50
N SER A 99 19.57 6.66 -5.60
CA SER A 99 18.85 6.54 -6.88
C SER A 99 19.02 7.75 -7.81
N VAL A 100 19.38 8.94 -7.28
CA VAL A 100 19.42 10.19 -8.05
C VAL A 100 20.41 10.13 -9.21
N GLU A 101 21.62 9.58 -8.99
CA GLU A 101 22.64 9.53 -10.03
C GLU A 101 22.23 8.60 -11.17
N THR A 102 21.71 7.42 -10.84
CA THR A 102 21.19 6.44 -11.82
C THR A 102 20.07 7.04 -12.65
N LEU A 103 19.08 7.67 -12.01
CA LEU A 103 17.94 8.32 -12.69
C LEU A 103 18.41 9.45 -13.62
N ARG A 104 19.40 10.25 -13.19
CA ARG A 104 19.98 11.32 -14.02
C ARG A 104 20.65 10.75 -15.27
N LEU A 105 21.43 9.67 -15.14
CA LEU A 105 22.11 9.03 -16.26
C LEU A 105 21.12 8.40 -17.25
N GLN A 106 20.11 7.68 -16.75
CA GLN A 106 19.03 7.12 -17.57
C GLN A 106 18.26 8.21 -18.31
N GLY A 107 17.91 9.31 -17.63
CA GLY A 107 17.24 10.45 -18.25
C GLY A 107 18.06 11.08 -19.37
N ASN A 108 19.38 11.23 -19.19
CA ASN A 108 20.28 11.74 -20.22
C ASN A 108 20.37 10.80 -21.44
N GLN A 109 20.41 9.48 -21.21
CA GLN A 109 20.41 8.49 -22.30
C GLN A 109 19.13 8.53 -23.11
N LEU A 110 17.97 8.50 -22.45
CA LEU A 110 16.66 8.61 -23.11
C LEU A 110 16.52 9.91 -23.89
N PHE A 111 17.04 11.02 -23.35
CA PHE A 111 17.09 12.28 -24.08
C PHE A 111 17.94 12.15 -25.35
N ALA A 112 19.16 11.60 -25.27
CA ALA A 112 20.00 11.41 -26.44
C ALA A 112 19.34 10.51 -27.52
N GLU A 113 18.69 9.42 -27.12
CA GLU A 113 17.98 8.50 -28.04
C GLU A 113 16.82 9.19 -28.75
N VAL A 114 15.99 9.96 -28.04
CA VAL A 114 14.87 10.71 -28.62
C VAL A 114 15.35 11.74 -29.66
N TRP A 115 16.54 12.32 -29.47
CA TRP A 115 17.12 13.25 -30.45
C TRP A 115 17.74 12.55 -31.67
N ILE A 116 18.20 11.31 -31.53
CA ILE A 116 18.77 10.53 -32.65
C ILE A 116 17.68 10.03 -33.61
N VAL A 117 16.49 9.70 -33.13
CA VAL A 117 15.40 9.16 -33.97
C VAL A 117 14.59 10.26 -34.69
N ARG A 118 14.87 11.54 -34.39
CA ARG A 118 14.15 12.71 -34.96
C ARG A 118 14.88 13.44 -36.09
N PHE A 119 16.00 12.90 -36.59
CA PHE A 119 16.73 13.37 -37.77
C PHE A 119 17.00 12.20 -38.73
#